data_AF-A0A367KCN8-F1
#
_entry.id   AF-A0A367KCN8-F1
#
_cell.length_a   1.000
_cell.length_b   1.000
_cell.length_c   1.000
_cell.angle_alpha   90.00
_cell.angle_beta   90.00
_cell.angle_gamma   90.00
#
_symmetry.space_group_name_H-M   'P 1'
#
loop_
_entity.id
_entity.type
_entity.pdbx_description
1 polymer ?
#
loop_
_entity_poly.entity_id
_entity_poly.type
_entity_poly.pdbx_seq_one_letter_code
_entity_poly.pdbx_strand_id
1 'polypeptide(L)'
;KNGHYIIGFIFVLLTASSVSCVFYKLSKDYPATSWTDKLFIHAPFSLWHGWIVFTAVVNLFQAFTGVKEDGPSVWIRILVILAFIFLTSTAIGYVEYKKHKGDVTGALVIGLGLLAIFTNQHDPWIHWSALVAAIITLIYPARPYVFKLVGRDSSAENAPLLG
;
A
#
# COMPACT_ATOMS: atom_id res chain seq x y z
N LYS A 1 -20.67 20.10 9.94
CA LYS A 1 -19.62 19.88 10.96
C LYS A 1 -18.44 19.10 10.36
N ASN A 2 -17.88 19.56 9.22
CA ASN A 2 -16.82 18.83 8.48
C ASN A 2 -15.51 19.62 8.33
N GLY A 3 -15.43 20.86 8.84
CA GLY A 3 -14.28 21.73 8.64
C GLY A 3 -12.96 21.14 9.16
N HIS A 4 -13.01 20.47 10.32
CA HIS A 4 -11.83 19.82 10.89
C HIS A 4 -11.32 18.63 10.06
N TYR A 5 -12.21 17.88 9.38
CA TYR A 5 -11.80 16.78 8.48
C TYR A 5 -11.15 17.30 7.21
N ILE A 6 -11.64 18.41 6.65
CA ILE A 6 -11.03 19.06 5.48
C ILE A 6 -9.63 19.59 5.84
N ILE A 7 -9.50 20.26 6.98
CA ILE A 7 -8.19 20.75 7.46
C ILE A 7 -7.25 19.56 7.71
N GLY A 8 -7.72 18.50 8.37
CA GLY A 8 -6.96 17.27 8.57
C GLY A 8 -6.48 16.65 7.26
N PHE A 9 -7.34 16.60 6.25
CA PHE A 9 -6.98 16.11 4.92
C PHE A 9 -5.89 16.96 4.26
N ILE A 10 -5.95 18.29 4.37
CA ILE A 10 -4.89 19.18 3.87
C ILE A 10 -3.54 18.85 4.54
N PHE A 11 -3.52 18.71 5.86
CA PHE A 11 -2.29 18.34 6.58
C PHE A 11 -1.77 16.96 6.14
N VAL A 12 -2.66 15.99 5.98
CA VAL A 12 -2.28 14.66 5.49
C VAL A 12 -1.68 14.73 4.08
N LEU A 13 -2.20 15.58 3.18
CA LEU A 13 -1.60 15.78 1.85
C LEU A 13 -0.21 16.43 1.91
N LEU A 14 -0.02 17.42 2.79
CA LEU A 14 1.28 18.04 2.99
C LEU A 14 2.30 17.04 3.54
N THR A 15 1.90 16.24 4.54
CA THR A 15 2.72 15.16 5.09
C THR A 15 3.01 14.11 4.02
N ALA A 16 2.01 13.67 3.25
CA ALA A 16 2.19 12.71 2.16
C ALA A 16 3.24 13.19 1.16
N SER A 17 3.12 14.44 0.70
CA SER A 17 4.08 15.06 -0.22
C SER A 17 5.50 15.09 0.34
N SER A 18 5.67 15.52 1.60
CA SER A 18 6.98 15.56 2.27
C SER A 18 7.59 14.16 2.37
N VAL A 19 6.80 13.18 2.80
CA VAL A 19 7.25 11.79 2.99
C VAL A 19 7.57 11.13 1.67
N SER A 20 6.74 11.32 0.64
CA SER A 20 7.01 10.80 -0.70
C SER A 20 8.29 11.40 -1.28
N CYS A 21 8.58 12.68 -1.03
CA CYS A 21 9.83 13.31 -1.45
C CYS A 21 11.05 12.67 -0.77
N VAL A 22 10.99 12.49 0.55
CA VAL A 22 12.08 11.84 1.31
C VAL A 22 12.26 10.39 0.88
N PHE A 23 11.16 9.63 0.78
CA PHE A 23 11.18 8.23 0.34
C PHE A 23 11.74 8.07 -1.07
N TYR A 24 11.37 8.96 -2.00
CA TYR A 24 11.87 8.97 -3.36
C TYR A 24 13.37 9.28 -3.40
N LYS A 25 13.82 10.35 -2.73
CA LYS A 25 15.25 10.71 -2.65
C LYS A 25 16.07 9.60 -2.00
N LEU A 26 15.61 9.04 -0.88
CA LEU A 26 16.29 7.92 -0.22
C LEU A 26 16.39 6.70 -1.15
N SER A 27 15.31 6.36 -1.86
CA SER A 27 15.30 5.21 -2.78
C SER A 27 16.17 5.42 -4.03
N LYS A 28 16.30 6.67 -4.50
CA LYS A 28 16.99 7.00 -5.75
C LYS A 28 18.46 7.34 -5.55
N ASP A 29 18.75 8.22 -4.59
CA ASP A 29 20.07 8.82 -4.41
C ASP A 29 20.93 8.02 -3.40
N TYR A 30 20.29 7.22 -2.53
CA TYR A 30 20.95 6.48 -1.45
C TYR A 30 20.51 5.00 -1.41
N PRO A 31 20.84 4.18 -2.43
CA PRO A 31 20.40 2.78 -2.48
C PRO A 31 21.00 1.92 -1.36
N ALA A 32 20.18 1.03 -0.78
CA ALA A 32 20.58 0.15 0.32
C ALA A 32 21.75 -0.78 -0.07
N THR A 33 22.90 -0.58 0.57
CA THR A 33 24.14 -1.35 0.32
C THR A 33 24.18 -2.64 1.13
N SER A 34 23.62 -2.63 2.34
CA SER A 34 23.59 -3.77 3.26
C SER A 34 22.16 -4.18 3.65
N TRP A 35 22.02 -5.34 4.29
CA TRP A 35 20.73 -5.76 4.85
C TRP A 35 20.33 -4.89 6.06
N THR A 36 21.30 -4.43 6.84
CA THR A 36 21.08 -3.49 7.95
C THR A 36 20.56 -2.14 7.45
N ASP A 37 21.10 -1.60 6.35
CA ASP A 37 20.56 -0.37 5.75
C ASP A 37 19.12 -0.59 5.30
N LYS A 38 18.85 -1.75 4.68
CA LYS A 38 17.50 -2.08 4.23
C LYS A 38 16.52 -2.12 5.41
N LEU A 39 16.91 -2.74 6.53
CA LEU A 39 16.03 -2.92 7.68
C LEU A 39 15.88 -1.66 8.53
N PHE A 40 16.97 -0.93 8.81
CA PHE A 40 16.95 0.18 9.77
C PHE A 40 16.79 1.55 9.12
N ILE A 41 17.08 1.68 7.82
CA ILE A 41 16.95 2.95 7.10
C ILE A 41 15.76 2.86 6.14
N HIS A 42 15.78 1.95 5.17
CA HIS A 42 14.75 1.96 4.12
C HIS A 42 13.39 1.45 4.61
N ALA A 43 13.34 0.43 5.46
CA ALA A 43 12.06 -0.14 5.89
C ALA A 43 11.19 0.84 6.70
N PRO A 44 11.71 1.63 7.67
CA PRO A 44 10.92 2.66 8.35
C PRO A 44 10.32 3.70 7.40
N PHE A 45 11.11 4.23 6.46
CA PHE A 45 10.61 5.21 5.47
C PHE A 45 9.59 4.59 4.52
N SER A 46 9.75 3.32 4.16
CA SER A 46 8.78 2.58 3.37
C SER A 46 7.46 2.36 4.12
N LEU A 47 7.53 1.89 5.38
CA LEU A 47 6.36 1.74 6.26
C LEU A 47 5.60 3.05 6.37
N TRP A 48 6.33 4.14 6.62
CA TRP A 48 5.76 5.48 6.76
C TRP A 48 5.13 5.97 5.46
N HIS A 49 5.77 5.72 4.32
CA HIS A 49 5.21 6.07 3.01
C HIS A 49 3.94 5.26 2.68
N GLY A 50 3.93 3.95 2.94
CA GLY A 50 2.73 3.11 2.80
C GLY A 50 1.59 3.59 3.70
N TRP A 51 1.91 3.89 4.96
CA TRP A 51 0.94 4.40 5.93
C TRP A 51 0.34 5.74 5.53
N ILE A 52 1.15 6.71 5.08
CA ILE A 52 0.64 8.04 4.75
C ILE A 52 -0.20 8.01 3.46
N VAL A 53 0.14 7.16 2.49
CA VAL A 53 -0.70 6.94 1.29
C VAL A 53 -2.04 6.34 1.67
N PHE A 54 -2.06 5.30 2.50
CA PHE A 54 -3.30 4.71 3.02
C PHE A 54 -4.13 5.74 3.78
N THR A 55 -3.49 6.49 4.69
CA THR A 55 -4.14 7.50 5.53
C THR A 55 -4.71 8.66 4.70
N ALA A 56 -4.01 9.06 3.62
CA ALA A 56 -4.51 10.07 2.68
C ALA A 56 -5.80 9.63 1.99
N VAL A 57 -5.88 8.37 1.57
CA VAL A 57 -7.11 7.81 0.99
C VAL A 57 -8.23 7.78 2.02
N VAL A 58 -7.97 7.32 3.24
CA VAL A 58 -9.00 7.31 4.31
C VAL A 58 -9.48 8.72 4.64
N ASN A 59 -8.57 9.69 4.78
CA ASN A 59 -8.92 11.07 5.09
C ASN A 59 -9.68 11.75 3.96
N LEU A 60 -9.42 11.39 2.69
CA LEU A 60 -10.23 11.85 1.56
C LEU A 60 -11.70 11.46 1.77
N PHE A 61 -11.98 10.19 2.09
CA PHE A 61 -13.36 9.77 2.35
C PHE A 61 -13.93 10.43 3.61
N GLN A 62 -13.15 10.60 4.68
CA GLN A 62 -13.63 11.30 5.88
C GLN A 62 -13.97 12.78 5.61
N ALA A 63 -13.22 13.45 4.75
CA ALA A 63 -13.43 14.86 4.43
C ALA A 63 -14.65 15.09 3.51
N PHE A 64 -14.90 14.16 2.57
CA PHE A 64 -15.88 14.37 1.49
C PHE A 64 -17.11 13.45 1.55
N THR A 65 -17.16 12.49 2.47
CA THR A 65 -18.35 11.66 2.69
C THR A 65 -19.02 11.98 4.03
N GLY A 66 -20.33 11.78 4.09
CA GLY A 66 -21.12 11.94 5.30
C GLY A 66 -21.70 10.59 5.74
N VAL A 67 -21.89 10.44 7.05
CA VAL A 67 -22.60 9.30 7.63
C VAL A 67 -24.09 9.47 7.35
N LYS A 68 -24.72 8.44 6.77
CA LYS A 68 -26.16 8.37 6.53
C LYS A 68 -26.72 7.16 7.25
N GLU A 69 -27.94 7.26 7.78
CA GLU A 69 -28.59 6.16 8.51
C GLU A 69 -28.82 4.93 7.61
N ASP A 70 -29.15 5.16 6.33
CA ASP A 70 -29.36 4.09 5.34
C ASP A 70 -28.06 3.52 4.74
N GLY A 71 -26.90 3.95 5.25
CA GLY A 71 -25.59 3.53 4.74
C GLY A 71 -25.09 4.31 3.51
N PRO A 72 -23.96 3.87 2.92
CA PRO A 72 -23.33 4.57 1.80
C PRO A 72 -24.15 4.44 0.51
N SER A 73 -24.21 5.51 -0.27
CA SER A 73 -24.83 5.46 -1.61
C SER A 73 -24.00 4.59 -2.56
N VAL A 74 -24.64 4.11 -3.64
CA VAL A 74 -23.97 3.31 -4.69
C VAL A 74 -22.74 4.02 -5.24
N TRP A 75 -22.80 5.34 -5.43
CA TRP A 75 -21.66 6.13 -5.90
C TRP A 75 -20.46 6.09 -4.93
N ILE A 76 -20.71 6.19 -3.62
CA ILE A 76 -19.64 6.09 -2.62
C ILE A 76 -19.04 4.68 -2.61
N ARG A 77 -19.86 3.63 -2.72
CA ARG A 77 -19.38 2.25 -2.83
C ARG A 77 -18.44 2.08 -4.02
N ILE A 78 -18.81 2.60 -5.20
CA ILE A 78 -17.96 2.56 -6.40
C ILE A 78 -16.64 3.31 -6.17
N LEU A 79 -16.68 4.51 -5.61
CA LEU A 79 -15.47 5.28 -5.31
C LEU A 79 -14.53 4.57 -4.33
N VAL A 80 -15.09 3.92 -3.30
CA VAL A 80 -14.32 3.13 -2.33
C VAL A 80 -13.65 1.93 -3.01
N ILE A 81 -14.36 1.22 -3.89
CA ILE A 81 -13.78 0.11 -4.66
C ILE A 81 -12.65 0.62 -5.59
N LEU A 82 -12.83 1.76 -6.25
CA LEU A 82 -11.77 2.38 -7.04
C LEU A 82 -10.56 2.77 -6.18
N ALA A 83 -10.79 3.22 -4.95
CA ALA A 83 -9.73 3.51 -4.00
C ALA A 83 -8.98 2.24 -3.55
N PHE A 84 -9.67 1.11 -3.37
CA PHE A 84 -9.02 -0.17 -3.11
C PHE A 84 -8.16 -0.63 -4.28
N ILE A 85 -8.65 -0.47 -5.52
CA ILE A 85 -7.87 -0.76 -6.72
C ILE A 85 -6.62 0.13 -6.78
N PHE A 86 -6.76 1.43 -6.49
CA PHE A 86 -5.64 2.35 -6.41
C PHE A 86 -4.60 1.89 -5.38
N LEU A 87 -5.02 1.64 -4.13
CA LEU A 87 -4.12 1.18 -3.06
C LEU A 87 -3.42 -0.14 -3.39
N THR A 88 -4.17 -1.10 -3.95
CA THR A 88 -3.64 -2.40 -4.36
C THR A 88 -2.61 -2.22 -5.49
N SER A 89 -2.91 -1.40 -6.48
CA SER A 89 -2.01 -1.10 -7.61
C SER A 89 -0.73 -0.40 -7.13
N THR A 90 -0.85 0.54 -6.19
CA THR A 90 0.30 1.20 -5.57
C THR A 90 1.19 0.20 -4.82
N ALA A 91 0.60 -0.71 -4.05
CA ALA A 91 1.35 -1.75 -3.33
C ALA A 91 2.07 -2.71 -4.28
N ILE A 92 1.43 -3.09 -5.40
CA ILE A 92 2.06 -3.88 -6.46
C ILE A 92 3.23 -3.10 -7.08
N GLY A 93 3.01 -1.82 -7.41
CA GLY A 93 4.03 -0.96 -8.01
C GLY A 93 5.28 -0.81 -7.14
N TYR A 94 5.12 -0.76 -5.80
CA TYR A 94 6.23 -0.72 -4.85
C TYR A 94 7.12 -1.97 -4.91
N VAL A 95 6.55 -3.11 -5.28
CA VAL A 95 7.26 -4.39 -5.33
C VAL A 95 7.85 -4.63 -6.70
N GLU A 96 7.08 -4.40 -7.77
CA GLU A 96 7.45 -4.72 -9.16
C GLU A 96 8.51 -3.78 -9.73
N TYR A 97 8.39 -2.47 -9.50
CA TYR A 97 9.33 -1.50 -10.09
C TYR A 97 10.72 -1.53 -9.43
N LYS A 98 10.85 -2.09 -8.22
CA LYS A 98 12.15 -2.24 -7.54
C LYS A 98 12.77 -3.61 -7.86
N LYS A 99 13.17 -3.78 -9.14
CA LYS A 99 13.70 -4.97 -9.85
C LYS A 99 14.51 -6.04 -9.08
N HIS A 100 15.13 -5.74 -7.93
CA HIS A 100 15.92 -6.73 -7.17
C HIS A 100 15.64 -6.79 -5.66
N LYS A 101 14.86 -5.86 -5.10
CA LYS A 101 14.62 -5.76 -3.64
C LYS A 101 13.25 -5.10 -3.39
N GLY A 102 12.19 -5.66 -4.00
CA GLY A 102 10.81 -5.19 -3.90
C GLY A 102 10.45 -4.65 -2.51
N ASP A 103 9.70 -3.56 -2.47
CA ASP A 103 9.37 -2.86 -1.22
C ASP A 103 8.17 -3.49 -0.53
N VAL A 104 8.41 -4.67 0.05
CA VAL A 104 7.39 -5.48 0.73
C VAL A 104 6.83 -4.76 1.95
N THR A 105 7.63 -3.93 2.61
CA THR A 105 7.25 -3.32 3.89
C THR A 105 6.14 -2.29 3.71
N GLY A 106 6.19 -1.49 2.65
CA GLY A 106 5.12 -0.53 2.32
C GLY A 106 3.84 -1.23 1.87
N ALA A 107 3.96 -2.29 1.07
CA ALA A 107 2.83 -3.11 0.65
C ALA A 107 2.15 -3.81 1.84
N LEU A 108 2.93 -4.28 2.81
CA LEU A 108 2.42 -4.90 4.04
C LEU A 108 1.52 -3.94 4.81
N VAL A 109 1.94 -2.68 5.01
CA VAL A 109 1.13 -1.68 5.74
C VAL A 109 -0.18 -1.38 5.01
N ILE A 110 -0.15 -1.27 3.69
CA ILE A 110 -1.37 -1.07 2.90
C ILE A 110 -2.28 -2.29 3.04
N GLY A 111 -1.73 -3.51 2.96
CA GLY A 111 -2.49 -4.75 3.15
C GLY A 111 -3.12 -4.87 4.54
N LEU A 112 -2.38 -4.54 5.60
CA LEU A 112 -2.90 -4.47 6.97
C LEU A 112 -3.98 -3.39 7.12
N GLY A 113 -3.81 -2.24 6.45
CA GLY A 113 -4.82 -1.18 6.39
C GLY A 113 -6.11 -1.66 5.72
N LEU A 114 -6.02 -2.41 4.63
CA LEU A 114 -7.18 -3.01 3.96
C LEU A 114 -7.87 -4.07 4.83
N LEU A 115 -7.10 -4.88 5.59
CA LEU A 115 -7.68 -5.78 6.60
C LEU A 115 -8.40 -5.01 7.70
N ALA A 116 -7.85 -3.89 8.17
CA ALA A 116 -8.51 -3.04 9.16
C ALA A 116 -9.83 -2.46 8.60
N ILE A 117 -9.89 -2.12 7.32
CA ILE A 117 -11.14 -1.71 6.67
C ILE A 117 -12.12 -2.88 6.64
N PHE A 118 -11.69 -4.07 6.24
CA PHE A 118 -12.53 -5.27 6.27
C PHE A 118 -13.13 -5.53 7.66
N THR A 119 -12.35 -5.46 8.73
CA THR A 119 -12.86 -5.73 10.10
C THR A 119 -13.80 -4.66 10.63
N ASN A 120 -13.72 -3.42 10.15
CA ASN A 120 -14.50 -2.29 10.69
C ASN A 120 -15.67 -1.85 9.80
N GLN A 121 -15.73 -2.27 8.53
CA GLN A 121 -16.81 -1.91 7.63
C GLN A 121 -17.91 -2.98 7.62
N HIS A 122 -19.16 -2.55 7.81
CA HIS A 122 -20.34 -3.42 7.84
C HIS A 122 -21.12 -3.46 6.53
N ASP A 123 -20.88 -2.53 5.61
CA ASP A 123 -21.47 -2.55 4.28
C ASP A 123 -20.89 -3.73 3.47
N PRO A 124 -21.70 -4.69 2.96
CA PRO A 124 -21.19 -5.90 2.34
C PRO A 124 -20.30 -5.66 1.11
N TRP A 125 -20.56 -4.59 0.35
CA TRP A 125 -19.77 -4.29 -0.85
C TRP A 125 -18.37 -3.86 -0.45
N ILE A 126 -18.28 -2.96 0.53
CA ILE A 126 -17.01 -2.43 1.04
C ILE A 126 -16.26 -3.51 1.82
N HIS A 127 -16.95 -4.29 2.64
CA HIS A 127 -16.39 -5.36 3.44
C HIS A 127 -15.68 -6.40 2.57
N TRP A 128 -16.40 -7.07 1.67
CA TRP A 128 -15.83 -8.16 0.88
C TRP A 128 -14.81 -7.68 -0.16
N SER A 129 -15.01 -6.50 -0.77
CA SER A 129 -14.02 -5.95 -1.69
C SER A 129 -12.71 -5.56 -0.99
N ALA A 130 -12.77 -5.06 0.26
CA ALA A 130 -11.59 -4.79 1.06
C ALA A 130 -10.80 -6.08 1.36
N LEU A 131 -11.48 -7.19 1.64
CA LEU A 131 -10.83 -8.49 1.85
C LEU A 131 -10.09 -8.97 0.60
N VAL A 132 -10.74 -8.92 -0.57
CA VAL A 132 -10.11 -9.31 -1.84
C VAL A 132 -8.88 -8.45 -2.11
N ALA A 133 -9.00 -7.13 -1.95
CA ALA A 133 -7.88 -6.21 -2.11
C ALA A 133 -6.74 -6.49 -1.12
N ALA A 134 -7.07 -6.79 0.14
CA ALA A 134 -6.08 -7.13 1.17
C ALA A 134 -5.33 -8.43 0.83
N ILE A 135 -6.04 -9.46 0.40
CA ILE A 135 -5.45 -10.75 -0.01
C ILE A 135 -4.49 -10.54 -1.18
N ILE A 136 -4.92 -9.82 -2.23
CA ILE A 136 -4.05 -9.52 -3.38
C ILE A 136 -2.81 -8.75 -2.91
N THR A 137 -3.01 -7.72 -2.09
CA THR A 137 -1.94 -6.84 -1.59
C THR A 137 -0.94 -7.57 -0.69
N LEU A 138 -1.36 -8.61 0.05
CA LEU A 138 -0.46 -9.36 0.92
C LEU A 138 0.22 -10.54 0.21
N ILE A 139 -0.51 -11.25 -0.64
CA ILE A 139 0.00 -12.46 -1.30
C ILE A 139 0.86 -12.13 -2.51
N TYR A 140 0.42 -11.21 -3.38
CA TYR A 140 1.15 -10.93 -4.62
C TYR A 140 2.57 -10.42 -4.35
N PRO A 141 2.80 -9.46 -3.42
CA PRO A 141 4.15 -9.05 -3.00
C PRO A 141 4.98 -10.13 -2.33
N ALA A 142 4.35 -11.09 -1.64
CA ALA A 142 5.03 -12.18 -0.95
C ALA A 142 5.48 -13.30 -1.91
N ARG A 143 4.92 -13.35 -3.13
CA ARG A 143 5.21 -14.34 -4.17
C ARG A 143 6.69 -14.73 -4.31
N PRO A 144 7.65 -13.80 -4.53
CA PRO A 144 9.06 -14.18 -4.72
C PRO A 144 9.70 -14.83 -3.48
N TYR A 145 9.24 -14.47 -2.27
CA TYR A 145 9.72 -15.06 -1.03
C TYR A 145 9.13 -16.45 -0.80
N VAL A 146 7.83 -16.62 -1.10
CA VAL A 146 7.14 -17.91 -1.01
C VAL A 146 7.73 -18.91 -2.02
N PHE A 147 7.98 -18.50 -3.26
CA PHE A 147 8.59 -19.39 -4.26
C PHE A 147 10.02 -19.81 -3.89
N LYS A 148 10.80 -18.92 -3.28
CA LYS A 148 12.12 -19.24 -2.74
C LYS A 148 12.06 -20.25 -1.59
N LEU A 149 11.07 -20.13 -0.69
CA LEU A 149 10.86 -21.06 0.42
C LEU A 149 10.36 -22.44 -0.02
N VAL A 150 9.60 -22.51 -1.12
CA VAL A 150 9.08 -23.76 -1.72
C VAL A 150 10.13 -24.44 -2.62
N GLY A 151 11.37 -23.94 -2.64
CA GLY A 151 12.48 -24.56 -3.37
C GLY A 151 12.41 -24.41 -4.90
N ARG A 152 11.55 -23.51 -5.41
CA ARG A 152 11.57 -23.10 -6.83
C ARG A 152 12.50 -21.91 -6.98
N ASP A 153 13.79 -22.17 -7.06
CA ASP A 153 14.76 -21.18 -7.51
C ASP A 153 14.57 -20.92 -9.01
N SER A 154 13.87 -19.84 -9.35
CA SER A 154 13.82 -19.30 -10.72
C SER A 154 15.19 -18.86 -11.25
N SER A 155 16.24 -18.87 -10.41
CA SER A 155 17.63 -18.66 -10.83
C SER A 155 18.17 -19.76 -11.75
N ALA A 156 17.55 -20.95 -11.80
CA ALA A 156 17.94 -21.99 -12.75
C ALA A 156 17.49 -21.72 -14.19
N GLU A 157 16.48 -20.85 -14.40
CA GLU A 157 15.88 -20.61 -15.72
C GLU A 157 16.59 -19.49 -16.51
N ASN A 158 17.48 -18.73 -15.86
CA ASN A 158 18.26 -17.63 -16.46
C ASN A 158 19.77 -17.90 -16.46
N ALA A 159 20.22 -19.15 -16.38
CA ALA A 159 21.62 -19.45 -16.61
C ALA A 159 21.95 -19.12 -18.08
N PRO A 160 22.90 -18.20 -18.37
CA PRO A 160 23.33 -17.99 -19.74
C PRO A 160 23.92 -19.31 -20.24
N LEU A 161 23.36 -19.84 -21.32
CA LEU A 161 23.96 -20.97 -22.01
C LEU A 161 25.38 -20.55 -22.40
N LEU A 162 26.35 -21.31 -21.90
CA LEU A 162 27.77 -21.14 -22.13
C LEU A 162 28.04 -20.86 -23.62
N GLY A 163 28.68 -19.72 -23.87
CA GLY A 163 29.40 -19.37 -25.09
C GLY A 163 30.72 -18.73 -24.68
#